data_AF-A0A2V7XK70-F1
#
_entry.id   AF-A0A2V7XK70-F1
#
_cell.length_a   1.000
_cell.length_b   1.000
_cell.length_c   1.000
_cell.angle_alpha   90.00
_cell.angle_beta   90.00
_cell.angle_gamma   90.00
#
_symmetry.space_group_name_H-M   'P 1'
#
loop_
_entity.id
_entity.type
_entity.pdbx_description
1 polymer ?
#
loop_
_entity_poly.entity_id
_entity_poly.type
_entity_poly.pdbx_seq_one_letter_code
_entity_poly.pdbx_strand_id
1 'polypeptide(L)' 'MPALPPKTTRRNEQHRCAHCGSRFEVWHAADPLEAYVTVDVRCPCCHAQTPVSLPRSAEKDLRVENLPGMEPETGVVD' A
#
# COMPACT_ATOMS: atom_id res chain seq x y z
N MET A 1 18.68 -6.32 -30.94
CA MET A 1 17.48 -6.78 -30.22
C MET A 1 16.84 -5.56 -29.59
N PRO A 2 15.62 -5.12 -29.97
CA PRO A 2 14.99 -3.98 -29.32
C PRO A 2 14.64 -4.39 -27.87
N ALA A 3 15.13 -3.63 -26.90
CA ALA A 3 14.76 -3.81 -25.50
C ALA A 3 13.24 -3.61 -25.38
N LEU A 4 12.53 -4.65 -24.92
CA LEU A 4 11.14 -4.54 -24.52
C LEU A 4 11.04 -3.36 -23.53
N PRO A 5 10.04 -2.45 -23.66
CA PRO A 5 9.83 -1.44 -22.64
C PRO A 5 9.66 -2.17 -21.29
N PRO A 6 10.20 -1.61 -20.18
CA PRO A 6 10.01 -2.23 -18.88
C PRO A 6 8.51 -2.38 -18.68
N LYS A 7 8.04 -3.64 -18.71
CA LYS A 7 6.65 -3.95 -18.40
C LYS A 7 6.43 -3.38 -17.01
N THR A 8 5.47 -2.48 -16.86
CA THR A 8 5.08 -1.92 -15.57
C THR A 8 4.73 -3.09 -14.65
N THR A 9 5.68 -3.53 -13.83
CA THR A 9 5.49 -4.68 -12.96
C THR A 9 4.60 -4.21 -11.82
N ARG A 10 3.38 -4.76 -11.75
CA ARG A 10 2.56 -4.58 -10.55
C ARG A 10 3.31 -5.16 -9.36
N ARG A 11 3.54 -4.31 -8.36
CA ARG A 11 4.14 -4.65 -7.08
C ARG A 11 3.10 -4.43 -5.99
N ASN A 12 3.13 -5.29 -4.98
CA ASN A 12 2.40 -5.11 -3.74
C ASN A 12 3.41 -4.84 -2.61
N GLU A 13 3.23 -3.73 -1.91
CA GLU A 13 3.97 -3.43 -0.70
C GLU A 13 3.03 -3.58 0.50
N GLN A 14 3.45 -4.37 1.48
CA GLN A 14 2.65 -4.60 2.67
C GLN A 14 3.00 -3.56 3.74
N HIS A 15 1.99 -2.88 4.23
CA HIS A 15 2.10 -1.86 5.26
C HIS A 15 1.21 -2.19 6.45
N ARG A 16 1.53 -1.55 7.59
CA ARG A 16 0.79 -1.67 8.83
C ARG A 16 0.36 -0.29 9.28
N CYS A 17 -0.91 -0.14 9.64
CA CYS A 17 -1.40 1.10 10.20
C CYS A 17 -0.82 1.31 11.60
N ALA A 18 -0.19 2.46 11.85
CA ALA A 18 0.34 2.80 13.17
C ALA A 18 -0.76 3.05 14.21
N HIS A 19 -1.98 3.36 13.77
CA HIS A 19 -3.10 3.71 14.65
C HIS A 19 -3.86 2.49 15.17
N CYS A 20 -4.33 1.61 14.26
CA CYS A 20 -5.11 0.41 14.64
C CYS A 20 -4.30 -0.90 14.56
N GLY A 21 -3.07 -0.86 14.04
CA GLY A 21 -2.25 -2.06 13.87
C GLY A 21 -2.66 -2.98 12.71
N SER A 22 -3.74 -2.67 11.97
CA SER A 22 -4.20 -3.47 10.84
C SER A 22 -3.19 -3.48 9.70
N ARG A 23 -3.05 -4.64 9.04
CA ARG A 23 -2.20 -4.82 7.86
C ARG A 23 -2.99 -4.55 6.59
N PHE A 24 -2.36 -3.92 5.62
CA PHE A 24 -2.93 -3.66 4.31
C PHE A 24 -1.84 -3.74 3.26
N GLU A 25 -2.23 -4.08 2.04
CA GLU A 25 -1.36 -4.06 0.88
C GLU A 25 -1.65 -2.82 0.06
N VAL A 26 -0.58 -2.21 -0.42
CA VAL A 26 -0.65 -1.17 -1.42
C VAL A 26 -0.11 -1.74 -2.72
N TRP A 27 -1.04 -1.97 -3.64
CA TRP A 27 -0.74 -2.39 -4.99
C TRP A 27 -0.47 -1.17 -5.84
N HIS A 28 0.63 -1.21 -6.58
CA HIS A 28 0.98 -0.16 -7.53
C HIS A 28 1.66 -0.73 -8.77
N ALA A 29 1.49 -0.04 -9.89
CA ALA A 29 2.27 -0.27 -11.10
C ALA A 29 3.19 0.94 -11.27
N ALA A 30 4.50 0.73 -11.12
CA ALA A 30 5.46 1.81 -11.29
C ALA A 30 6.73 1.31 -11.96
N ASP A 31 7.44 2.26 -12.59
CA ASP A 31 8.75 2.00 -13.12
C ASP A 31 9.77 1.89 -11.97
N PRO A 32 10.60 0.83 -11.91
CA PRO A 32 11.56 0.64 -10.82
C PRO A 32 12.69 1.68 -10.80
N LEU A 33 12.87 2.48 -11.86
CA LEU A 33 13.86 3.55 -11.93
C LEU A 33 13.33 4.90 -11.43
N GLU A 34 12.06 4.95 -11.01
CA GLU A 34 11.43 6.19 -10.61
C GLU A 34 11.73 6.58 -9.15
N ALA A 35 11.65 7.88 -8.86
CA ALA A 35 11.88 8.39 -7.52
C ALA A 35 10.75 7.97 -6.58
N TYR A 36 11.12 7.50 -5.39
CA TYR A 36 10.18 7.20 -4.31
C TYR A 36 9.73 8.50 -3.65
N VAL A 37 8.42 8.61 -3.45
CA VAL A 37 7.75 9.70 -2.73
C VAL A 37 6.96 9.11 -1.57
N THR A 38 6.77 9.90 -0.52
CA THR A 38 5.88 9.52 0.58
C THR A 38 4.47 9.98 0.25
N VAL A 39 3.52 9.06 0.23
CA VAL A 39 2.09 9.33 0.03
C VAL A 39 1.30 8.89 1.25
N ASP A 40 0.32 9.69 1.64
CA ASP A 40 -0.58 9.35 2.75
C ASP A 40 -1.74 8.50 2.25
N VAL A 41 -1.71 7.21 2.55
CA VAL A 41 -2.81 6.28 2.24
C VAL A 41 -3.73 6.14 3.44
N ARG A 42 -5.03 5.97 3.19
CA ARG A 42 -6.01 5.74 4.25
C ARG A 42 -6.05 4.26 4.61
N CYS A 43 -5.95 3.96 5.90
CA CYS A 43 -6.14 2.60 6.38
C CYS A 43 -7.58 2.13 6.06
N PRO A 44 -7.76 0.96 5.43
CA PRO A 44 -9.09 0.45 5.11
C PRO A 44 -9.92 0.05 6.35
N CYS A 45 -9.29 -0.09 7.52
CA CYS A 45 -9.98 -0.44 8.77
C CYS A 45 -10.40 0.80 9.57
N CYS A 46 -9.45 1.69 9.91
CA CYS A 46 -9.71 2.85 10.78
C CYS A 46 -9.74 4.20 10.05
N HIS A 47 -9.51 4.23 8.74
CA HIS A 47 -9.41 5.45 7.91
C HIS A 47 -8.30 6.44 8.32
N ALA A 48 -7.45 6.09 9.29
CA ALA A 48 -6.30 6.90 9.66
C ALA A 48 -5.32 7.01 8.47
N GLN A 49 -4.72 8.19 8.33
CA GLN A 49 -3.69 8.44 7.33
C GLN A 49 -2.40 7.74 7.75
N THR A 50 -1.85 6.93 6.85
CA THR A 50 -0.59 6.21 7.05
C THR A 50 0.37 6.62 5.93
N PRO A 51 1.52 7.23 6.25
CA PRO A 51 2.52 7.58 5.25
C PRO A 51 3.20 6.30 4.74
N VAL A 52 3.21 6.11 3.43
CA VAL A 52 3.87 4.99 2.75
C VAL A 52 4.80 5.50 1.66
N SER A 53 5.97 4.88 1.52
CA SER A 53 6.95 5.27 0.51
C SER A 53 6.74 4.45 -0.75
N LEU A 54 6.29 5.08 -1.83
CA LEU A 54 6.00 4.43 -3.11
C LEU A 54 6.58 5.24 -4.27
N PRO A 55 6.83 4.64 -5.44
CA PRO A 55 7.29 5.39 -6.61
C PRO A 55 6.26 6.47 -7.02
N ARG A 56 6.69 7.62 -7.53
CA ARG A 56 5.78 8.75 -7.83
C ARG A 56 4.60 8.40 -8.76
N SER A 57 4.82 7.59 -9.78
CA SER A 57 3.80 7.13 -10.72
C SER A 57 2.85 6.10 -10.11
N ALA A 58 3.19 5.52 -8.96
CA ALA A 58 2.33 4.60 -8.22
C ALA A 58 1.04 5.25 -7.72
N GLU A 59 1.07 6.55 -7.40
CA GLU A 59 -0.06 7.29 -6.83
C GLU A 59 -1.32 7.19 -7.70
N LYS A 60 -1.15 7.14 -9.03
CA LYS A 60 -2.26 7.15 -9.99
C LYS A 60 -2.97 5.80 -10.13
N ASP A 61 -2.26 4.70 -9.87
CA ASP A 61 -2.74 3.32 -9.97
C ASP A 61 -2.75 2.62 -8.60
N LEU A 62 -2.78 3.42 -7.53
CA LEU A 62 -2.68 2.95 -6.16
C LEU A 62 -3.97 2.25 -5.74
N ARG A 63 -3.87 0.98 -5.36
CA ARG A 63 -4.98 0.22 -4.79
C ARG A 63 -4.61 -0.29 -3.41
N VAL A 64 -5.33 0.19 -2.41
CA VAL A 64 -5.16 -0.24 -1.01
C VAL A 64 -6.16 -1.34 -0.73
N GLU A 65 -5.68 -2.54 -0.45
CA GLU A 65 -6.52 -3.67 -0.06
C GLU A 65 -6.22 -4.05 1.39
N ASN A 66 -7.27 -4.26 2.18
CA ASN A 66 -7.08 -4.80 3.51
C ASN A 66 -6.62 -6.25 3.39
N LEU A 67 -5.51 -6.58 4.05
CA LEU A 67 -5.10 -7.96 4.14
C LEU A 67 -5.85 -8.62 5.29
N PRO A 68 -6.62 -9.70 5.03
CA PRO A 68 -7.20 -10.49 6.10
C PRO A 68 -6.07 -11.24 6.81
N GLY A 69 -5.55 -10.63 7.87
CA GLY A 69 -4.67 -11.26 8.84
C GLY A 69 -5.21 -10.91 10.20
N MET A 70 -5.74 -11.93 10.89
CA MET A 70 -6.42 -11.91 12.20
C MET A 70 -6.85 -10.52 12.65
N GLU A 71 -8.16 -10.29 12.53
CA GLU A 71 -8.91 -9.25 13.23
C GLU A 71 -8.20 -8.92 14.56
N PRO A 72 -7.85 -7.65 14.85
CA PRO A 72 -7.55 -7.33 16.24
C PRO A 72 -8.78 -7.79 17.01
N GLU A 73 -8.57 -8.65 18.00
CA GLU A 73 -9.60 -9.17 18.86
C GLU A 73 -10.34 -7.92 19.37
N THR A 74 -11.49 -7.63 18.77
CA THR A 74 -12.36 -6.59 19.27
C THR A 74 -12.77 -7.15 20.61
N GLY A 75 -12.02 -6.75 21.65
CA GLY A 75 -12.39 -6.93 23.02
C GLY A 75 -13.70 -6.19 23.18
N VAL A 76 -14.79 -6.89 22.89
CA VAL A 76 -16.07 -6.64 23.54
C VAL A 76 -15.82 -7.00 24.99
N VAL A 77 -15.45 -5.97 25.73
CA VAL A 77 -15.70 -5.92 27.16
C VAL A 77 -17.02 -5.18 27.29
N ASP A 78 -18.12 -5.95 27.23
CA ASP A 78 -19.28 -5.80 28.12
C ASP A 78 -20.09 -7.09 28.12
#